data_AF-A0A976DUS6-F1
#
_entry.id   AF-A0A976DUS6-F1
#
_cell.length_a   1.000
_cell.length_b   1.000
_cell.length_c   1.000
_cell.angle_alpha   90.00
_cell.angle_beta   90.00
_cell.angle_gamma   90.00
#
_symmetry.space_group_name_H-M   'P 1'
#
loop_
_entity.id
_entity.type
_entity.pdbx_description
1 polymer ?
#
loop_
_entity_poly.entity_id
_entity_poly.type
_entity_poly.pdbx_seq_one_letter_code
_entity_poly.pdbx_strand_id
1 'polypeptide(L)' 'MTTAPQGEAAPDRTLWSLTGANALTFLQGLVSNDLRPLEGADGIVWCALLTPQGKYLADFFVVRSAGRLLIDIA' A
#
# COMPACT_ATOMS: atom_id res chain seq x y z
N MET A 1 -27.40 12.48 -5.31
CA MET A 1 -27.23 11.11 -5.80
C MET A 1 -25.94 11.10 -6.63
N THR A 2 -24.79 10.86 -5.99
CA THR A 2 -23.48 10.91 -6.67
C THR A 2 -23.24 9.57 -7.34
N THR A 3 -23.20 9.55 -8.66
CA THR A 3 -22.88 8.39 -9.48
C THR A 3 -21.53 7.82 -9.04
N ALA A 4 -21.46 6.52 -8.79
CA ALA A 4 -20.21 5.83 -8.50
C ALA A 4 -19.21 6.09 -9.66
N PRO A 5 -17.91 6.27 -9.38
CA PRO A 5 -16.93 6.51 -10.42
C PRO A 5 -16.98 5.39 -11.47
N GLN A 6 -17.04 5.76 -12.76
CA GLN A 6 -16.98 4.80 -13.87
C GLN A 6 -15.53 4.32 -13.99
N GLY A 7 -15.23 3.15 -13.40
CA GLY A 7 -13.94 2.48 -13.48
C GLY A 7 -14.11 0.97 -13.56
N GLU A 8 -13.07 0.29 -14.03
CA GLU A 8 -13.00 -1.17 -14.00
C GLU A 8 -12.93 -1.67 -12.54
N ALA A 9 -13.78 -2.63 -12.19
CA ALA A 9 -13.72 -3.29 -10.89
C ALA A 9 -12.70 -4.43 -10.96
N ALA A 10 -11.78 -4.49 -10.00
CA ALA A 10 -10.82 -5.59 -9.82
C ALA A 10 -11.26 -6.48 -8.65
N PRO A 11 -12.15 -7.48 -8.87
CA PRO A 11 -12.74 -8.30 -7.80
C PRO A 11 -11.75 -9.28 -7.18
N ASP A 12 -10.63 -9.52 -7.83
CA ASP A 12 -9.50 -10.33 -7.39
C ASP A 12 -8.60 -9.58 -6.39
N ARG A 13 -8.73 -8.26 -6.29
CA ARG A 13 -7.89 -7.43 -5.42
C ARG A 13 -8.58 -7.11 -4.10
N THR A 14 -7.78 -7.06 -3.05
CA THR A 14 -8.23 -6.75 -1.69
C THR A 14 -7.51 -5.52 -1.15
N LEU A 15 -8.27 -4.61 -0.54
CA LEU A 15 -7.73 -3.45 0.17
C LEU A 15 -7.66 -3.72 1.67
N TRP A 16 -6.47 -3.61 2.25
CA TRP A 16 -6.25 -3.64 3.70
C TRP A 16 -5.95 -2.24 4.22
N SER A 17 -6.56 -1.86 5.36
CA SER A 17 -6.24 -0.60 6.02
C SER A 17 -5.23 -0.84 7.12
N LEU A 18 -4.05 -0.23 7.01
CA LEU A 18 -3.05 -0.26 8.07
C LEU A 18 -3.16 1.00 8.93
N THR A 19 -3.18 0.83 10.24
CA THR A 19 -3.40 1.92 11.20
C THR A 19 -2.37 1.89 12.32
N GLY A 20 -2.28 2.97 13.08
CA GLY A 20 -1.29 3.16 14.15
C GLY A 20 -0.18 4.14 13.76
N ALA A 21 0.38 4.81 14.78
CA ALA A 21 1.37 5.88 14.59
C ALA A 21 2.63 5.41 13.83
N ASN A 22 3.00 4.14 13.96
CA ASN A 22 4.22 3.55 13.40
C ASN A 22 3.96 2.69 12.16
N ALA A 23 2.75 2.70 11.60
CA ALA A 23 2.37 1.82 10.48
C ALA A 23 3.32 1.93 9.28
N LEU A 24 3.66 3.16 8.88
CA LEU A 24 4.52 3.42 7.74
C LEU A 24 5.98 3.01 8.02
N THR A 25 6.52 3.39 9.18
CA THR A 25 7.88 3.04 9.60
C THR A 25 8.07 1.53 9.75
N PHE A 26 7.04 0.82 10.22
CA PHE A 26 7.03 -0.64 10.27
C PHE A 26 7.15 -1.24 8.87
N LEU A 27 6.34 -0.79 7.91
CA LEU A 27 6.40 -1.27 6.53
C LEU A 27 7.72 -0.93 5.84
N GLN A 28 8.28 0.25 6.09
CA GLN A 28 9.54 0.70 5.48
C GLN A 28 10.71 -0.29 5.69
N GLY A 29 10.72 -1.03 6.80
CA GLY A 29 11.74 -2.04 7.09
C GLY A 29 11.48 -3.42 6.47
N LEU A 30 10.32 -3.63 5.85
CA LEU A 30 9.88 -4.93 5.31
C LEU A 30 9.81 -4.94 3.78
N VAL A 31 9.63 -3.78 3.15
CA VAL A 31 9.39 -3.68 1.72
C VAL A 31 10.64 -3.33 0.92
N SER A 32 10.61 -3.62 -0.38
CA SER A 32 11.73 -3.38 -1.31
C SER A 32 11.89 -1.93 -1.78
N ASN A 33 10.95 -1.03 -1.46
CA ASN A 33 10.92 0.34 -1.97
C ASN A 33 10.78 1.38 -0.85
N ASP A 34 11.09 2.64 -1.16
CA ASP A 34 11.00 3.76 -0.23
C ASP A 34 9.57 4.26 -0.07
N LEU A 35 9.03 4.17 1.13
CA LEU A 35 7.70 4.64 1.53
C LEU A 35 7.73 6.02 2.19
N ARG A 36 8.91 6.61 2.46
CA ARG A 36 9.03 7.97 3.02
C ARG A 36 8.31 9.06 2.22
N PRO A 37 8.15 8.97 0.87
CA PRO A 37 7.31 9.91 0.14
C PRO A 37 5.85 9.98 0.64
N LEU A 38 5.37 8.92 1.30
CA LEU A 38 4.04 8.84 1.89
C LEU A 38 4.00 9.36 3.34
N GLU A 39 5.05 9.94 3.93
CA GLU A 39 4.98 10.50 5.29
C GLU A 39 4.18 11.81 5.34
N GLY A 40 4.33 12.64 4.31
CA GLY A 40 3.80 14.02 4.29
C GLY A 40 2.76 14.32 3.22
N ALA A 41 2.48 13.38 2.31
CA ALA A 41 1.57 13.59 1.20
C ALA A 41 0.80 12.32 0.83
N ASP A 42 -0.38 12.52 0.25
CA ASP A 42 -1.11 11.46 -0.42
C ASP A 42 -0.33 10.98 -1.66
N GLY A 43 -0.43 9.70 -1.97
CA GLY A 43 0.35 9.09 -3.04
C GLY A 43 0.26 7.58 -3.08
N ILE A 44 0.98 6.99 -4.02
CA ILE A 44 1.04 5.55 -4.25
C ILE A 44 2.49 5.11 -4.48
N VAL A 45 2.88 4.01 -3.85
CA VAL A 45 4.18 3.36 -4.05
C VAL A 45 3.94 1.88 -4.31
N TRP A 46 4.53 1.35 -5.37
CA TRP A 46 4.60 -0.09 -5.60
C TRP A 46 5.81 -0.66 -4.86
N CYS A 47 5.62 -1.78 -4.17
CA CYS A 47 6.70 -2.45 -3.47
C CYS A 47 6.48 -3.95 -3.36
N ALA A 48 7.59 -4.69 -3.20
CA ALA A 48 7.57 -6.12 -2.94
C ALA A 48 7.94 -6.42 -1.49
N LEU A 49 7.35 -7.47 -0.94
CA LEU A 49 7.78 -8.14 0.27
C LEU A 49 8.68 -9.32 -0.11
N LEU A 50 9.82 -9.42 0.57
CA LEU A 50 10.82 -10.43 0.30
C LEU A 50 11.05 -11.29 1.56
N THR A 51 11.57 -12.51 1.36
CA THR A 51 12.17 -13.26 2.46
C THR A 51 13.47 -12.57 2.92
N PRO A 52 13.99 -12.90 4.13
CA PRO A 52 15.30 -12.41 4.56
C PRO A 52 16.45 -12.77 3.60
N GLN A 53 16.28 -13.78 2.75
CA GLN A 53 17.25 -14.19 1.73
C GLN A 53 17.04 -13.47 0.39
N GLY A 54 16.12 -12.50 0.32
CA GLY A 54 15.80 -11.74 -0.89
C GLY A 54 14.90 -12.46 -1.89
N LYS A 55 14.22 -13.55 -1.49
CA LYS A 55 13.27 -14.23 -2.39
C LYS A 55 11.93 -13.51 -2.41
N TYR A 56 11.32 -13.44 -3.58
CA TYR A 56 9.99 -12.85 -3.76
C TYR A 56 8.93 -13.59 -2.94
N LEU A 57 8.11 -12.83 -2.18
CA LEU A 57 6.92 -13.34 -1.50
C LEU A 57 5.63 -12.80 -2.10
N ALA A 58 5.53 -11.47 -2.26
CA ALA A 58 4.37 -10.79 -2.81
C ALA A 58 4.74 -9.38 -3.26
N ASP A 59 3.97 -8.80 -4.16
CA ASP A 59 3.96 -7.38 -4.48
C ASP A 59 2.60 -6.75 -4.22
N PHE A 60 2.62 -5.46 -3.88
CA PHE A 60 1.41 -4.70 -3.57
C PHE A 60 1.65 -3.21 -3.73
N PHE A 61 0.57 -2.45 -3.82
CA PHE A 61 0.63 -1.00 -3.73
C PHE A 61 0.37 -0.54 -2.30
N VAL A 62 1.20 0.37 -1.83
CA VAL A 62 0.96 1.13 -0.61
C VAL A 62 0.43 2.50 -1.02
N VAL A 63 -0.79 2.81 -0.58
CA VAL A 63 -1.49 4.05 -0.92
C VAL A 63 -1.70 4.86 0.35
N ARG A 64 -1.27 6.13 0.34
CA ARG A 64 -1.73 7.12 1.31
C ARG A 64 -2.84 7.95 0.69
N SER A 65 -4.00 7.97 1.35
CA SER A 65 -5.13 8.79 0.93
C SER A 65 -5.92 9.25 2.14
N ALA A 66 -6.19 10.55 2.23
CA ALA A 66 -7.00 11.15 3.29
C ALA A 66 -6.54 10.72 4.70
N GLY A 67 -5.22 10.70 4.93
CA GLY A 67 -4.60 10.33 6.21
C GLY A 67 -4.58 8.82 6.51
N ARG A 68 -5.16 7.98 5.65
CA ARG A 68 -5.17 6.52 5.79
C ARG A 68 -4.04 5.89 4.99
N LEU A 69 -3.49 4.81 5.52
CA LEU A 69 -2.54 3.96 4.82
C LEU A 69 -3.26 2.69 4.37
N LEU A 70 -3.29 2.45 3.07
CA LEU A 70 -3.96 1.31 2.45
C LEU A 70 -2.93 0.43 1.74
N ILE A 71 -3.15 -0.87 1.78
CA ILE A 71 -2.40 -1.87 1.03
C ILE A 71 -3.36 -2.50 0.02
N ASP A 72 -3.02 -2.42 -1.25
CA ASP A 72 -3.77 -3.04 -2.34
C ASP A 72 -2.98 -4.26 -2.86
N ILE A 73 -3.54 -5.45 -2.65
CA ILE A 73 -2.93 -6.74 -2.98
C ILE A 73 -3.90 -7.58 -3.83
N ALA A 74 -3.37 -8.37 -4.76
CA ALA A 74 -4.13 -9.36 -5.55
C ALA A 74 -4.00 -10.77 -4.95
#